data_AF-A0AAF1A3M4-F1
#
_entry.id   AF-A0AAF1A3M4-F1
#
_cell.length_a   1.000
_cell.length_b   1.000
_cell.length_c   1.000
_cell.angle_alpha   90.00
_cell.angle_beta   90.00
_cell.angle_gamma   90.00
#
_symmetry.space_group_name_H-M   'P 1'
#
loop_
_entity.id
_entity.type
_entity.pdbx_description
1 polymer ?
#
loop_
_entity_poly.entity_id
_entity_poly.type
_entity_poly.pdbx_seq_one_letter_code
_entity_poly.pdbx_strand_id
1 'polypeptide(L)'
;MLGDASWPMALMEGKQSRFSCAAIIAAYLMKTEQLSQEDAIESLRQSCEFVCPNDGFLDQLKMFEQMGFKVDHASSVYKRFHLKVLGPLSHFSLSIVRLLLLIT
;
A
#
# COMPACT_ATOMS: atom_id res chain seq x y z
N MET A 1 1.37 -32.12 -23.48
CA MET A 1 -0.02 -31.66 -23.65
C MET A 1 -0.54 -31.38 -22.23
N LEU A 2 -0.30 -30.17 -21.72
CA LEU A 2 -1.34 -29.16 -21.42
C LEU A 2 -2.29 -29.65 -20.32
N GLY A 3 -2.10 -29.19 -19.07
CA GLY A 3 -2.97 -28.18 -18.45
C GLY A 3 -3.92 -28.92 -17.49
N ASP A 4 -4.28 -28.47 -16.29
CA ASP A 4 -4.81 -27.15 -16.01
C ASP A 4 -4.63 -26.75 -14.53
N ALA A 5 -3.95 -25.63 -14.36
CA ALA A 5 -4.20 -24.57 -13.39
C ALA A 5 -5.14 -24.85 -12.19
N SER A 6 -4.61 -25.45 -11.13
CA SER A 6 -5.19 -25.36 -9.77
C SER A 6 -4.19 -24.80 -8.74
N TRP A 7 -3.24 -24.00 -9.20
CA TRP A 7 -2.24 -23.35 -8.36
C TRP A 7 -2.56 -21.88 -7.98
N PRO A 8 -3.29 -21.07 -8.80
CA PRO A 8 -3.50 -19.65 -8.45
C PRO A 8 -4.35 -19.43 -7.19
N MET A 9 -5.31 -20.31 -6.91
CA MET A 9 -6.25 -20.12 -5.79
C MET A 9 -5.70 -20.64 -4.45
N ALA A 10 -4.94 -21.73 -4.44
CA ALA A 10 -4.39 -22.31 -3.21
C ALA A 10 -3.30 -21.43 -2.56
N LEU A 11 -2.61 -20.60 -3.34
CA LEU A 11 -1.66 -19.61 -2.82
C LEU A 11 -2.31 -18.34 -2.25
N MET A 12 -3.64 -18.21 -2.37
CA MET A 12 -4.37 -17.06 -1.86
C MET A 12 -4.79 -17.21 -0.38
N GLU A 13 -4.81 -18.42 0.18
CA GLU A 13 -5.29 -18.64 1.56
C GLU A 13 -4.23 -18.36 2.65
N GLY A 14 -2.98 -18.09 2.26
CA GLY A 14 -1.91 -17.63 3.18
C GLY A 14 -1.72 -16.11 3.24
N LYS A 15 -2.67 -15.32 2.73
CA LYS A 15 -2.48 -13.92 2.32
C LYS A 15 -2.83 -12.85 3.37
N GLN A 16 -2.18 -12.85 4.53
CA GLN A 16 -2.21 -11.68 5.42
C GLN A 16 -0.84 -10.98 5.61
N SER A 17 0.28 -11.65 5.28
CA SER A 17 1.63 -11.15 5.63
C SER A 17 2.47 -10.59 4.46
N ARG A 18 2.11 -10.88 3.19
CA ARG A 18 2.92 -10.48 2.01
C ARG A 18 2.59 -9.08 1.45
N PHE A 19 1.55 -8.42 1.96
CA PHE A 19 1.01 -7.17 1.37
C PHE A 19 1.57 -5.88 1.98
N SER A 20 2.20 -5.97 3.15
CA SER A 20 2.88 -4.82 3.78
C SER A 20 4.11 -4.40 2.98
N CYS A 21 4.92 -5.34 2.50
CA CYS A 21 6.13 -5.02 1.72
C CYS A 21 5.82 -4.36 0.38
N ALA A 22 4.77 -4.80 -0.31
CA ALA A 22 4.38 -4.21 -1.60
C ALA A 22 3.99 -2.73 -1.45
N ALA A 23 3.21 -2.39 -0.43
CA ALA A 23 2.81 -1.02 -0.16
C ALA A 23 4.00 -0.15 0.32
N ILE A 24 4.95 -0.73 1.07
CA ILE A 24 6.19 -0.03 1.45
C ILE A 24 7.05 0.30 0.22
N ILE A 25 7.25 -0.67 -0.68
CA ILE A 25 8.04 -0.47 -1.90
C ILE A 25 7.34 0.54 -2.82
N ALA A 26 6.01 0.44 -2.97
CA ALA A 26 5.24 1.43 -3.73
C ALA A 26 5.38 2.84 -3.15
N ALA A 27 5.25 3.01 -1.84
CA ALA A 27 5.46 4.31 -1.19
C ALA A 27 6.87 4.86 -1.37
N TYR A 28 7.88 3.98 -1.33
CA TYR A 28 9.26 4.35 -1.62
C TYR A 28 9.41 4.88 -3.04
N LEU A 29 8.89 4.15 -4.05
CA LEU A 29 8.90 4.58 -5.45
C LEU A 29 8.15 5.90 -5.65
N MET A 30 6.96 6.05 -5.06
CA MET A 30 6.20 7.31 -5.08
C MET A 30 7.04 8.48 -4.55
N LYS A 31 7.82 8.27 -3.50
CA LYS A 31 8.66 9.33 -2.90
C LYS A 31 9.91 9.65 -3.72
N THR A 32 10.64 8.63 -4.19
CA THR A 32 11.93 8.81 -4.86
C THR A 32 11.78 9.21 -6.31
N GLU A 33 10.73 8.74 -6.97
CA GLU A 33 10.47 8.93 -8.39
C GLU A 33 9.26 9.86 -8.64
N GLN A 34 8.61 10.35 -7.59
CA GLN A 34 7.44 11.25 -7.67
C GLN A 34 6.28 10.64 -8.47
N LEU A 35 6.15 9.32 -8.42
CA LEU A 35 5.11 8.56 -9.10
C LEU A 35 3.77 8.70 -8.38
N SER A 36 2.67 8.67 -9.15
CA SER A 36 1.33 8.49 -8.58
C SER A 36 1.22 7.12 -7.89
N GLN A 37 0.18 6.93 -7.08
CA GLN A 37 -0.12 5.61 -6.51
C GLN A 37 -0.23 4.55 -7.62
N GLU A 38 -0.95 4.86 -8.69
CA GLU A 38 -1.22 3.95 -9.79
C GLU A 38 0.08 3.56 -10.51
N ASP A 39 0.91 4.54 -10.85
CA ASP A 39 2.18 4.33 -11.57
C ASP A 39 3.19 3.55 -10.71
N ALA A 40 3.26 3.82 -9.41
CA ALA A 40 4.15 3.09 -8.50
C ALA A 40 3.78 1.60 -8.37
N ILE A 41 2.47 1.29 -8.38
CA ILE A 41 1.98 -0.09 -8.37
C ILE A 41 2.23 -0.77 -9.71
N GLU A 42 2.05 -0.06 -10.83
CA GLU A 42 2.37 -0.59 -12.15
C GLU A 42 3.87 -0.89 -12.30
N SER A 43 4.73 0.02 -11.87
CA SER A 43 6.19 -0.18 -11.82
C SER A 43 6.55 -1.41 -10.99
N LEU A 44 5.95 -1.56 -9.80
CA LEU A 44 6.18 -2.73 -8.95
C LEU A 44 5.71 -4.05 -9.59
N ARG A 45 4.62 -4.02 -10.37
CA ARG A 45 4.10 -5.21 -11.09
C ARG A 45 5.05 -5.71 -12.18
N GLN A 46 5.90 -4.85 -12.75
CA GLN A 46 6.94 -5.26 -13.70
C GLN A 46 7.95 -6.23 -13.06
N SER A 47 8.20 -6.07 -11.76
CA SER A 47 9.09 -6.94 -10.99
C SER A 47 8.35 -8.07 -10.26
N CYS A 48 7.06 -7.91 -9.97
CA CYS A 48 6.23 -8.92 -9.33
C CYS A 48 4.78 -8.89 -9.83
N GLU A 49 4.49 -9.78 -10.79
CA GLU A 49 3.24 -9.84 -11.55
C GLU A 49 1.95 -9.96 -10.70
N PHE A 50 2.06 -10.55 -9.50
CA PHE A 50 0.91 -10.82 -8.62
C PHE A 50 0.75 -9.81 -7.47
N VAL A 51 1.39 -8.65 -7.55
CA VAL A 51 1.23 -7.60 -6.53
C VAL A 51 -0.12 -6.92 -6.65
N CYS A 52 -0.90 -7.04 -5.56
CA CYS A 52 -2.12 -6.30 -5.34
C CYS A 52 -2.17 -5.93 -3.86
N PRO A 53 -1.81 -4.69 -3.46
CA PRO A 53 -2.04 -4.22 -2.10
C PRO A 53 -3.53 -4.35 -1.76
N ASN A 54 -3.85 -4.59 -0.49
CA ASN A 54 -5.24 -4.54 -0.07
C ASN A 54 -5.80 -3.10 -0.17
N ASP A 55 -7.12 -2.97 -0.26
CA ASP A 55 -7.81 -1.68 -0.42
C ASP A 55 -7.40 -0.65 0.65
N GLY A 56 -7.19 -1.10 1.89
CA GLY A 56 -6.73 -0.24 2.98
C GLY A 56 -5.33 0.36 2.73
N PHE A 57 -4.40 -0.41 2.16
CA PHE A 57 -3.08 0.10 1.77
C PHE A 57 -3.15 0.99 0.53
N LEU A 58 -4.03 0.68 -0.43
CA LEU A 58 -4.26 1.57 -1.57
C LEU A 58 -4.78 2.94 -1.10
N ASP A 59 -5.73 2.97 -0.17
CA ASP A 59 -6.23 4.22 0.40
C ASP A 59 -5.14 4.99 1.16
N GLN A 60 -4.24 4.29 1.87
CA GLN A 60 -3.10 4.91 2.54
C GLN A 60 -2.11 5.53 1.56
N LEU A 61 -1.80 4.85 0.46
CA LEU A 61 -0.94 5.38 -0.60
C LEU A 61 -1.59 6.58 -1.30
N LYS A 62 -2.90 6.54 -1.57
CA LYS A 62 -3.62 7.69 -2.14
C LYS A 62 -3.60 8.89 -1.20
N MET A 63 -3.77 8.67 0.11
CA MET A 63 -3.62 9.72 1.11
C MET A 63 -2.18 10.29 1.10
N PHE A 64 -1.17 9.44 0.97
CA PHE A 64 0.24 9.86 0.89
C PHE A 64 0.53 10.71 -0.35
N GLU A 65 0.01 10.32 -1.52
CA GLU A 65 0.04 11.12 -2.75
C GLU A 65 -0.60 12.50 -2.56
N GLN A 66 -1.80 12.55 -1.98
CA GLN A 66 -2.55 13.79 -1.72
C GLN A 66 -1.83 14.75 -0.76
N MET A 67 -0.97 14.22 0.10
CA MET A 67 -0.15 15.03 1.01
C MET A 67 1.24 15.37 0.43
N GLY A 68 1.45 15.15 -0.87
CA GLY A 68 2.71 15.48 -1.55
C GLY A 68 3.86 14.57 -1.12
N PHE A 69 3.59 13.28 -0.94
CA PHE A 69 4.56 12.28 -0.53
C PHE A 69 5.24 12.65 0.81
N LYS A 70 4.45 13.21 1.72
CA LYS A 70 4.84 13.53 3.09
C LYS A 70 3.67 13.27 4.02
N VAL A 71 3.92 12.64 5.17
CA VAL A 71 2.88 12.46 6.18
C VAL A 71 2.86 13.68 7.09
N ASP A 72 1.78 14.45 7.02
CA ASP A 72 1.51 15.56 7.95
C ASP A 72 0.26 15.24 8.79
N HIS A 73 0.47 14.98 10.08
CA HIS A 73 -0.60 14.68 11.04
C HIS A 73 -1.51 15.89 11.31
N ALA A 74 -1.05 17.12 11.06
CA ALA A 74 -1.88 18.31 11.18
C ALA A 74 -2.82 18.48 9.98
N SER A 75 -2.51 17.85 8.84
CA SER A 75 -3.25 17.97 7.60
C SER A 75 -4.70 17.51 7.74
N SER A 76 -5.60 18.27 7.10
CA SER A 76 -7.01 17.89 7.00
C SER A 76 -7.22 16.59 6.22
N VAL A 77 -6.30 16.24 5.32
CA VAL A 77 -6.31 14.98 4.55
C VAL A 77 -6.09 13.79 5.50
N TYR A 78 -5.05 13.86 6.34
CA TYR A 78 -4.75 12.81 7.33
C TYR A 78 -5.90 12.64 8.33
N LYS A 79 -6.46 13.75 8.83
CA LYS A 79 -7.60 13.72 9.76
C LYS A 79 -8.85 13.08 9.14
N ARG A 80 -9.19 13.42 7.89
CA ARG A 80 -10.32 12.81 7.18
C ARG A 80 -10.11 11.33 6.93
N PHE A 81 -8.91 10.94 6.50
CA PHE A 81 -8.55 9.54 6.32
C PHE A 81 -8.67 8.76 7.63
N HIS A 82 -8.13 9.31 8.72
CA HIS A 82 -8.21 8.70 10.05
C HIS A 82 -9.66 8.49 10.49
N LEU A 83 -10.53 9.50 10.32
CA LEU A 83 -11.95 9.37 10.64
C LEU A 83 -12.70 8.35 9.76
N LYS A 84 -12.31 8.20 8.49
CA LYS A 84 -12.95 7.29 7.53
C LYS A 84 -12.52 5.83 7.71
N VAL A 85 -11.25 5.60 8.08
CA VAL A 85 -10.62 4.27 8.05
C VAL A 85 -10.39 3.69 9.45
N LEU A 86 -10.28 4.50 10.50
CA LEU A 86 -9.94 4.08 11.86
C LEU A 86 -11.14 4.17 12.83
N GLY A 87 -12.09 3.25 12.67
CA GLY A 87 -12.70 2.60 13.84
C GLY A 87 -11.66 1.72 14.59
N PRO A 88 -11.96 1.12 15.76
CA PRO A 88 -11.01 0.64 16.78
C PRO A 88 -10.16 -0.61 16.41
N LEU A 89 -9.55 -0.65 15.22
CA LEU A 89 -8.61 -1.68 14.74
C LEU A 89 -7.22 -1.06 14.54
N SER A 90 -6.76 -0.33 15.56
CA SER A 90 -5.62 0.59 15.55
C SER A 90 -4.22 -0.06 15.60
N HIS A 91 -4.04 -1.33 15.20
CA HIS A 91 -2.72 -1.98 15.32
C HIS A 91 -2.03 -2.26 13.97
N PHE A 92 -2.77 -2.51 12.88
CA PHE A 92 -2.17 -2.75 11.55
C PHE A 92 -1.96 -1.47 10.74
N SER A 93 -2.81 -0.45 10.93
CA SER A 93 -2.77 0.82 10.20
C SER A 93 -1.57 1.72 10.60
N LEU A 94 -1.10 1.60 11.84
CA LEU A 94 0.05 2.36 12.35
C LEU A 94 1.38 1.92 11.73
N SER A 95 1.49 0.68 11.26
CA SER A 95 2.77 0.12 10.79
C SER A 95 3.26 0.80 9.51
N ILE A 96 2.40 1.06 8.53
CA ILE A 96 2.82 1.78 7.32
C ILE A 96 2.98 3.27 7.58
N VAL A 97 2.14 3.90 8.39
CA VAL A 97 2.30 5.33 8.71
C VAL A 97 3.64 5.61 9.42
N ARG A 98 4.05 4.71 10.32
CA ARG A 98 5.34 4.79 11.03
C ARG A 98 6.54 4.49 10.12
N LEU A 99 6.36 3.67 9.09
CA LEU A 99 7.37 3.38 8.06
C LEU A 99 7.45 4.48 6.99
N LEU A 100 6.34 5.11 6.61
CA LEU A 100 6.31 6.29 5.74
C LEU A 100 7.10 7.45 6.36
N LEU A 101 7.04 7.61 7.69
CA LEU A 101 7.86 8.57 8.43
C LEU A 101 9.37 8.25 8.40
N LEU A 102 9.78 7.01 8.12
CA LEU A 102 11.20 6.64 7.96
C LEU A 102 11.71 6.91 6.54
N ILE A 103 10.81 7.12 5.57
CA ILE A 103 11.13 7.39 4.15
C ILE A 103 11.06 8.90 3.86
N THR A 104 10.52 9.72 4.77
CA THR A 104 10.47 11.21 4.71
C THR A 104 11.51 11.87 5.58
#